data_AF-A0A7W7R2M5-F1
#
_entry.id   AF-A0A7W7R2M5-F1
#
_cell.length_a   1.000
_cell.length_b   1.000
_cell.length_c   1.000
_cell.angle_alpha   90.00
_cell.angle_beta   90.00
_cell.angle_gamma   90.00
#
_symmetry.space_group_name_H-M   'P 1'
#
loop_
_entity.id
_entity.type
_entity.pdbx_description
1 polymer ?
#
loop_
_entity_poly.entity_id
_entity_poly.type
_entity_poly.pdbx_seq_one_letter_code
_entity_poly.pdbx_strand_id
1 'polypeptide(L)' 'MTNSTAPRRHLPTSPFRAAVPPPPKRFAVGDRVSHDEYGLGRAIGIEGEIAVLVDFGSRTERITAPFAKLFLL' A
#
# COMPACT_ATOMS: atom_id res chain seq x y z
N MET A 1 31.99 -1.41 -7.84
CA MET A 1 31.53 -1.57 -6.44
C MET A 1 30.02 -1.71 -6.46
N THR A 2 29.46 -2.88 -6.17
CA THR A 2 28.00 -3.07 -6.02
C THR A 2 27.77 -3.68 -4.64
N ASN A 3 27.10 -2.96 -3.74
CA ASN A 3 26.79 -3.43 -2.40
C ASN A 3 25.31 -3.80 -2.40
N SER A 4 25.00 -5.07 -2.66
CA SER A 4 23.64 -5.57 -2.62
C SER A 4 23.18 -5.64 -1.16
N THR A 5 22.28 -4.74 -0.76
CA THR A 5 21.69 -4.73 0.58
C THR A 5 20.69 -5.89 0.71
N ALA A 6 21.19 -7.10 0.99
CA ALA A 6 20.34 -8.23 1.32
C ALA A 6 19.79 -8.06 2.75
N PRO A 7 18.49 -8.30 3.01
CA PRO A 7 17.93 -8.22 4.35
C PRO A 7 18.61 -9.26 5.25
N ARG A 8 19.26 -8.79 6.33
CA ARG A 8 20.04 -9.64 7.24
C ARG A 8 19.10 -10.56 8.02
N ARG A 9 19.29 -11.88 7.93
CA ARG A 9 18.56 -12.87 8.73
C ARG A 9 18.83 -12.62 10.22
N HIS A 10 17.77 -12.44 11.01
CA HIS A 10 17.88 -12.40 12.47
C HIS A 10 18.33 -13.78 12.99
N LEU A 11 19.37 -13.79 13.84
CA LEU A 11 19.78 -14.98 14.57
C LEU A 11 18.73 -15.32 15.65
N PRO A 12 18.48 -16.62 15.92
CA PRO A 12 17.46 -17.08 16.87
C PRO A 12 17.72 -16.67 18.34
N THR A 13 18.92 -16.19 18.66
CA THR A 13 19.32 -15.73 20.01
C THR A 13 19.30 -14.20 20.18
N SER A 14 18.78 -13.44 19.22
CA SER A 14 18.78 -11.97 19.28
C SER A 14 17.75 -11.44 20.29
N PRO A 15 18.17 -10.65 21.32
CA PRO A 15 17.24 -9.96 22.23
C PRO A 15 16.52 -8.80 21.55
N PHE A 16 17.00 -8.33 20.39
CA PHE A 16 16.34 -7.31 19.59
C PHE A 16 15.22 -7.94 18.77
N ARG A 17 13.98 -7.56 19.10
CA ARG A 17 12.74 -7.96 18.41
C ARG A 17 12.77 -7.47 16.96
N ALA A 18 12.45 -8.35 16.02
CA ALA A 18 12.32 -8.01 14.61
C ALA A 18 11.29 -6.88 14.42
N ALA A 19 11.59 -5.93 13.54
CA ALA A 19 10.67 -4.84 13.21
C ALA A 19 9.35 -5.45 12.69
N VAL A 20 8.24 -5.10 13.34
CA VAL A 20 6.91 -5.51 12.91
C VAL A 20 6.70 -4.98 11.49
N PRO A 21 6.18 -5.79 10.55
CA PRO A 21 5.87 -5.32 9.21
C PRO A 21 5.06 -4.03 9.30
N PRO A 22 5.39 -2.99 8.52
CA PRO A 22 4.60 -1.77 8.52
C PRO A 22 3.14 -2.15 8.27
N PRO A 23 2.19 -1.55 9.02
CA PRO A 23 0.79 -1.89 8.87
C PRO A 23 0.41 -1.74 7.39
N PRO A 24 -0.36 -2.71 6.86
CA PRO A 24 -0.83 -2.65 5.48
C PRO A 24 -1.52 -1.32 5.28
N LYS A 25 -1.24 -0.69 4.13
CA LYS A 25 -1.75 0.64 3.78
C LYS A 25 -3.28 0.54 3.76
N ARG A 26 -3.91 0.95 4.86
CA ARG A 26 -5.37 0.91 5.03
C ARG A 26 -5.94 2.16 4.39
N PHE A 27 -6.88 1.96 3.48
CA PHE A 27 -7.70 3.01 2.89
C PHE A 27 -9.06 2.97 3.56
N ALA A 28 -9.66 4.12 3.85
CA ALA A 28 -11.04 4.22 4.30
C ALA A 28 -11.96 4.64 3.14
N VAL A 29 -13.24 4.23 3.20
CA VAL A 29 -14.26 4.73 2.27
C VAL A 29 -14.43 6.22 2.52
N GLY A 30 -14.25 7.02 1.47
CA GLY A 30 -14.32 8.46 1.50
C GLY A 30 -12.96 9.15 1.48
N ASP A 31 -11.85 8.42 1.65
CA ASP A 31 -10.50 8.99 1.60
C ASP A 31 -10.15 9.47 0.19
N ARG A 32 -9.37 10.56 0.11
CA ARG A 32 -8.78 10.99 -1.15
C ARG A 32 -7.55 10.15 -1.43
N VAL A 33 -7.46 9.65 -2.64
CA VAL A 33 -6.37 8.81 -3.11
C VAL A 33 -5.86 9.35 -4.43
N SER A 34 -4.55 9.31 -4.62
CA SER A 34 -3.89 9.65 -5.87
C SER A 34 -3.34 8.39 -6.50
N HIS A 35 -3.68 8.14 -7.75
CA HIS A 35 -3.10 7.09 -8.57
C HIS A 35 -2.19 7.72 -9.64
N ASP A 36 -0.99 7.20 -9.83
CA ASP A 36 -0.04 7.77 -10.80
C ASP A 36 -0.59 7.82 -12.24
N GLU A 37 -1.44 6.87 -12.62
CA GLU A 37 -1.95 6.75 -14.00
C GLU A 37 -3.32 7.39 -14.20
N TYR A 38 -4.16 7.41 -13.17
CA TYR A 38 -5.55 7.89 -13.26
C TYR A 38 -5.73 9.28 -12.61
N GLY A 39 -4.76 9.71 -11.81
CA GLY A 39 -4.79 10.97 -11.08
C GLY A 39 -5.52 10.87 -9.75
N LEU A 40 -6.18 11.97 -9.37
CA LEU A 40 -6.90 12.09 -8.10
C LEU A 40 -8.24 11.37 -8.16
N GLY A 41 -8.53 10.58 -7.13
CA GLY A 41 -9.79 9.90 -6.93
C GLY A 41 -10.17 9.84 -5.46
N ARG A 42 -11.35 9.26 -5.22
CA ARG A 42 -11.88 9.03 -3.88
C ARG A 42 -12.14 7.55 -3.69
N ALA A 43 -11.67 6.97 -2.60
CA ALA A 43 -11.97 5.58 -2.28
C ALA A 43 -13.47 5.46 -1.99
N ILE A 44 -14.21 4.67 -2.78
CA ILE A 44 -15.64 4.41 -2.58
C ILE A 44 -15.92 3.06 -1.94
N GLY A 45 -14.94 2.16 -1.96
CA GLY A 45 -15.04 0.82 -1.39
C GLY A 45 -13.66 0.26 -1.09
N ILE A 46 -13.55 -0.55 -0.04
CA ILE A 46 -12.31 -1.20 0.34
C ILE A 46 -12.61 -2.68 0.51
N GLU A 47 -11.95 -3.52 -0.27
CA GLU A 47 -11.92 -4.97 -0.07
C GLU A 47 -10.74 -5.33 0.84
N GLY A 48 -10.79 -4.80 2.08
CA GLY A 48 -9.79 -5.05 3.11
C GLY A 48 -8.36 -4.72 2.67
N GLU A 49 -7.50 -5.74 2.65
CA GLU A 49 -6.08 -5.62 2.23
C GLU A 49 -5.84 -6.10 0.78
N ILE A 50 -6.91 -6.47 0.06
CA ILE A 50 -6.83 -7.12 -1.25
C ILE A 50 -7.04 -6.11 -2.38
N ALA A 51 -8.06 -5.25 -2.27
CA ALA A 51 -8.36 -4.26 -3.29
C ALA A 51 -9.04 -3.01 -2.71
N VAL A 52 -8.97 -1.90 -3.46
CA VAL A 52 -9.65 -0.64 -3.17
C VAL A 52 -10.40 -0.24 -4.44
N LEU A 53 -11.69 0.03 -4.33
CA LEU A 53 -12.44 0.71 -5.38
C LEU A 53 -12.26 2.22 -5.22
N VAL A 54 -11.77 2.84 -6.27
CA VAL A 54 -11.52 4.27 -6.34
C VAL A 54 -12.37 4.85 -7.45
N ASP A 55 -13.13 5.88 -7.11
CA ASP A 55 -13.82 6.71 -8.08
C ASP A 55 -12.93 7.90 -8.46
N PHE A 56 -12.51 7.94 -9.72
CA PHE A 56 -11.76 9.06 -10.31
C PHE A 56 -12.70 10.13 -10.90
N GLY A 57 -14.01 10.02 -10.67
CA GLY A 57 -15.05 10.92 -11.17
C GLY A 57 -15.51 10.57 -12.59
N SER A 58 -14.57 10.25 -13.48
CA SER A 58 -14.88 9.81 -14.86
C SER A 58 -14.98 8.30 -15.01
N ARG A 59 -14.34 7.55 -14.10
CA ARG A 59 -14.29 6.09 -14.09
C ARG A 59 -14.08 5.59 -12.68
N THR A 60 -14.66 4.45 -12.37
CA THR A 60 -14.41 3.72 -11.13
C THR A 60 -13.44 2.59 -11.43
N GLU A 61 -12.29 2.58 -10.76
CA GLU A 61 -11.26 1.56 -10.95
C GLU A 61 -11.09 0.73 -9.67
N ARG A 62 -10.97 -0.59 -9.83
CA ARG A 62 -10.60 -1.50 -8.75
C ARG A 62 -9.10 -1.70 -8.76
N ILE A 63 -8.42 -1.14 -7.76
CA ILE A 63 -6.97 -1.25 -7.59
C ILE A 63 -6.71 -2.42 -6.66
N THR A 64 -5.99 -3.44 -7.11
CA THR A 64 -5.59 -4.57 -6.24
C THR A 64 -4.21 -4.34 -5.62
N ALA A 65 -3.94 -5.00 -4.49
CA ALA A 65 -2.61 -5.08 -3.91
C ALA A 65 -1.59 -5.52 -4.97
N PRO A 66 -0.37 -4.94 -5.01
CA PRO A 66 0.32 -4.25 -3.92
C PRO A 66 0.13 -2.73 -3.83
N PHE A 67 -0.89 -2.14 -4.46
CA PHE A 67 -1.18 -0.68 -4.38
C PHE A 67 0.05 0.20 -4.72
N ALA A 68 0.96 -0.29 -5.55
CA ALA A 68 2.29 0.32 -5.75
C ALA A 68 2.21 1.76 -6.29
N LYS A 69 1.17 2.05 -7.08
CA LYS A 69 0.91 3.37 -7.69
C LYS A 69 -0.15 4.18 -6.95
N LEU A 70 -0.61 3.71 -5.77
CA LEU A 70 -1.72 4.31 -5.05
C LEU A 70 -1.27 4.96 -3.74
N PHE A 71 -1.52 6.25 -3.64
CA PHE A 71 -1.12 7.10 -2.52
C PHE A 71 -2.37 7.64 -1.82
N LEU A 72 -2.37 7.55 -0.49
CA LEU A 72 -3.37 8.22 0.34
C LEU A 72 -2.97 9.69 0.47
N LEU A 73 -3.93 10.61 0.37
CA LEU A 73 -3.76 12.05 0.56
C LEU A 73 -4.40 12.53 1.86
#